data_AF-A0A4Y7RE90-F1
#
_entry.id   AF-A0A4Y7RE90-F1
#
_cell.length_a   1.000
_cell.length_b   1.000
_cell.length_c   1.000
_cell.angle_alpha   90.00
_cell.angle_beta   90.00
_cell.angle_gamma   90.00
#
_symmetry.space_group_name_H-M   'P 1'
#
loop_
_entity.id
_entity.type
_entity.pdbx_description
1 polymer ?
#
loop_
_entity_poly.entity_id
_entity_poly.type
_entity_poly.pdbx_seq_one_letter_code
_entity_poly.pdbx_strand_id
1 'polypeptide(L)'
;MRKKLSCCIVFLAVLFLAAAAGGSVYAAETAAQEPVAFADVNDSFWAKPAIDNWSSRGIVKGSGQNFNPNARITRAEMMSILGRIFGYGGTTDNPFADIKKGDWYYDALIKAYAKGILQGNFDGNGNRTARPNDPLTRAEAAVLYARIFSVAGNTGSSSNFKDTLPDWAKEAIDGMEAAGYVHGVGNGLYHPEGSLTRAEAVQMLDNIVKLYVYRPGSYTGNIGGNVVVNTPDANLQNMKITGNLYLAEGIGEGAVSLENITVTGNTFVRGGGAGKIKIVNCDLGMPVVEKEGIDLDKQTEDQPQPAPAPPDNTGGWGGSGGSGGSGGAGDPEDPDEPDDPGSSAPNLDGGEIIDY
;
A
#
# COMPACT_ATOMS: atom_id res chain seq x y z
N MET A 1 73.85 -10.25 -16.92
CA MET A 1 72.60 -9.52 -16.60
C MET A 1 71.76 -9.41 -17.87
N ARG A 2 70.42 -9.40 -17.72
CA ARG A 2 69.34 -9.39 -18.74
C ARG A 2 68.85 -10.79 -19.16
N LYS A 3 67.88 -11.32 -18.39
CA LYS A 3 66.97 -12.38 -18.82
C LYS A 3 65.64 -11.74 -19.23
N LYS A 4 65.10 -12.23 -20.35
CA LYS A 4 63.94 -11.71 -21.08
C LYS A 4 62.63 -11.98 -20.32
N LEU A 5 61.76 -10.98 -20.33
CA LEU A 5 60.39 -11.01 -19.79
C LEU A 5 59.47 -11.65 -20.83
N SER A 6 58.78 -12.73 -20.47
CA SER A 6 57.76 -13.36 -21.32
C SER A 6 56.40 -13.17 -20.66
N CYS A 7 55.52 -12.50 -21.41
CA CYS A 7 54.14 -12.17 -21.09
C CYS A 7 53.26 -13.42 -21.18
N CYS A 8 52.52 -13.74 -20.11
CA CYS A 8 51.39 -14.68 -20.16
C CYS A 8 50.19 -14.00 -19.50
N ILE A 9 49.28 -13.50 -20.33
CA ILE A 9 47.96 -13.00 -19.94
C ILE A 9 47.08 -14.23 -19.69
N VAL A 10 46.70 -14.46 -18.43
CA VAL A 10 45.70 -15.48 -18.06
C VAL A 10 44.33 -14.80 -18.11
N PHE A 11 43.51 -15.16 -19.09
CA PHE A 11 42.09 -14.86 -19.16
C PHE A 11 41.37 -15.70 -18.10
N LEU A 12 40.97 -15.09 -16.99
CA LEU A 12 40.21 -15.74 -15.93
C LEU A 12 38.72 -15.50 -16.21
N ALA A 13 38.09 -16.49 -16.85
CA ALA A 13 36.65 -16.53 -17.04
C ALA A 13 35.96 -16.74 -15.69
N VAL A 14 35.35 -15.69 -15.14
CA VAL A 14 34.51 -15.78 -13.95
C VAL A 14 33.14 -16.29 -14.37
N LEU A 15 32.91 -17.57 -14.08
CA LEU A 15 31.62 -18.24 -14.20
C LEU A 15 30.67 -17.65 -13.14
N PHE A 16 29.72 -16.82 -13.55
CA PHE A 16 28.69 -16.27 -12.66
C PHE A 16 27.65 -17.37 -12.38
N LEU A 17 27.79 -18.05 -11.24
CA LEU A 17 26.77 -18.95 -10.72
C LEU A 17 25.73 -18.11 -9.97
N ALA A 18 24.57 -17.87 -10.59
CA ALA A 18 23.46 -17.17 -9.96
C ALA A 18 22.82 -18.08 -8.89
N ALA A 19 23.24 -17.92 -7.63
CA ALA A 19 22.50 -18.42 -6.49
C ALA A 19 21.36 -17.43 -6.18
N ALA A 20 20.12 -17.90 -6.32
CA ALA A 20 18.92 -17.18 -5.91
C ALA A 20 18.89 -17.09 -4.37
N ALA A 21 19.47 -16.01 -3.82
CA ALA A 21 19.29 -15.60 -2.44
C ALA A 21 18.18 -14.55 -2.38
N GLY A 22 17.23 -14.72 -1.45
CA GLY A 22 16.13 -13.78 -1.22
C GLY A 22 16.65 -12.35 -1.07
N GLY A 23 16.09 -11.43 -1.87
CA GLY A 23 16.55 -10.05 -1.92
C GLY A 23 16.33 -9.35 -0.57
N SER A 24 17.42 -9.09 0.14
CA SER A 24 17.42 -8.11 1.23
C SER A 24 17.06 -6.74 0.65
N VAL A 25 16.11 -6.08 1.31
CA VAL A 25 15.71 -4.72 0.94
C VAL A 25 16.77 -3.77 1.47
N TYR A 26 17.68 -3.35 0.61
CA TYR A 26 18.66 -2.33 0.96
C TYR A 26 18.03 -0.96 0.79
N ALA A 27 17.72 -0.30 1.90
CA ALA A 27 17.74 1.16 1.92
C ALA A 27 19.21 1.57 1.74
N ALA A 28 19.53 2.39 0.74
CA ALA A 28 20.86 2.98 0.67
C ALA A 28 21.15 3.74 1.99
N GLU A 29 22.32 3.45 2.54
CA GLU A 29 22.80 3.70 3.90
C GLU A 29 22.37 5.04 4.52
N THR A 30 21.33 4.99 5.36
CA THR A 30 21.10 5.99 6.41
C THR A 30 21.02 5.24 7.73
N ALA A 31 21.89 5.57 8.68
CA ALA A 31 21.98 4.88 9.97
C ALA A 31 20.59 4.64 10.58
N ALA A 32 20.23 3.37 10.72
CA ALA A 32 19.05 2.95 11.47
C ALA A 32 19.19 3.49 12.89
N GLN A 33 18.14 4.10 13.42
CA GLN A 33 18.13 4.47 14.83
C GLN A 33 18.13 3.17 15.64
N GLU A 34 19.06 3.05 16.59
CA GLU A 34 19.13 1.88 17.48
C GLU A 34 17.75 1.62 18.10
N PRO A 35 17.29 0.35 18.11
CA PRO A 35 16.00 0.01 18.71
C PRO A 35 15.98 0.45 20.17
N VAL A 36 14.87 1.07 20.58
CA VAL A 36 14.68 1.47 21.97
C VAL A 36 14.50 0.21 22.81
N ALA A 37 15.49 -0.12 23.63
CA ALA A 37 15.38 -1.22 24.58
C ALA A 37 14.40 -0.85 25.69
N PHE A 38 13.39 -1.69 25.93
CA PHE A 38 12.41 -1.52 27.00
C PHE A 38 12.64 -2.56 28.11
N ALA A 39 12.63 -2.12 29.36
CA ALA A 39 12.96 -2.98 30.51
C ALA A 39 11.94 -4.11 30.75
N ASP A 40 10.71 -3.94 30.26
CA ASP A 40 9.60 -4.90 30.37
C ASP A 40 9.38 -5.74 29.10
N VAL A 41 10.29 -5.66 28.12
CA VAL A 41 10.28 -6.45 26.89
C VAL A 41 11.60 -7.20 26.77
N ASN A 42 11.62 -8.44 27.25
CA ASN A 42 12.79 -9.32 27.17
C ASN A 42 12.97 -9.93 25.77
N ASP A 43 14.15 -10.52 25.53
CA ASP A 43 14.53 -11.07 24.21
C ASP A 43 13.64 -12.21 23.71
N SER A 44 12.96 -12.94 24.60
CA SER A 44 12.04 -14.03 24.24
C SER A 44 10.57 -13.58 24.17
N PHE A 45 10.29 -12.30 24.39
CA PHE A 45 8.93 -11.78 24.30
C PHE A 45 8.46 -11.84 22.84
N TRP A 46 7.35 -12.53 22.61
CA TRP A 46 6.86 -12.87 21.27
C TRP A 46 6.68 -11.66 20.33
N ALA A 47 6.27 -10.51 20.87
CA ALA A 47 6.06 -9.29 20.07
C ALA A 47 7.29 -8.40 19.98
N LYS A 48 8.43 -8.78 20.59
CA LYS A 48 9.64 -7.97 20.60
C LYS A 48 10.09 -7.54 19.19
N PRO A 49 10.12 -8.42 18.17
CA PRO A 49 10.52 -8.01 16.82
C PRO A 49 9.65 -6.87 16.28
N ALA A 50 8.32 -6.96 16.45
CA ALA A 50 7.39 -5.91 16.05
C ALA A 50 7.60 -4.62 16.86
N ILE A 51 7.74 -4.73 18.19
CA ILE A 51 7.98 -3.58 19.07
C ILE A 51 9.29 -2.85 18.69
N ASP A 52 10.38 -3.58 18.47
CA ASP A 52 11.67 -3.02 18.08
C ASP A 52 11.57 -2.37 16.68
N ASN A 53 10.89 -3.03 15.74
CA ASN A 53 10.67 -2.53 14.39
C ASN A 53 9.96 -1.16 14.41
N TRP A 54 8.85 -1.04 15.13
CA TRP A 54 8.05 0.19 15.13
C TRP A 54 8.58 1.27 16.10
N SER A 55 9.30 0.90 17.15
CA SER A 55 9.87 1.86 18.12
C SER A 55 11.14 2.52 17.58
N SER A 56 12.01 1.78 16.89
CA SER A 56 13.20 2.33 16.19
C SER A 56 12.82 3.38 15.14
N ARG A 57 11.58 3.33 14.64
CA ARG A 57 11.01 4.29 13.66
C ARG A 57 10.23 5.42 14.31
N GLY A 58 10.15 5.44 15.65
CA GLY A 58 9.40 6.44 16.42
C GLY A 58 7.87 6.36 16.27
N ILE A 59 7.35 5.28 15.66
CA ILE A 59 5.91 5.08 15.42
C ILE A 59 5.19 4.73 16.72
N VAL A 60 5.77 3.78 17.47
CA VAL A 60 5.32 3.42 18.82
C VAL A 60 6.30 3.94 19.85
N LYS A 61 5.78 4.36 21.01
CA LYS A 61 6.59 4.93 22.10
C LYS A 61 6.19 4.26 23.41
N GLY A 62 7.18 4.06 24.29
CA GLY A 62 6.97 3.62 25.66
C GLY A 62 6.67 4.77 26.63
N SER A 63 6.59 4.44 27.90
CA SER A 63 6.50 5.37 29.04
C SER A 63 7.70 5.14 29.96
N GLY A 64 8.58 6.14 30.06
CA GLY A 64 9.85 6.00 30.78
C GLY A 64 10.72 4.90 30.17
N GLN A 65 11.08 3.89 30.97
CA GLN A 65 11.89 2.75 30.53
C GLN A 65 11.07 1.55 30.01
N ASN A 66 9.72 1.64 30.06
CA ASN A 66 8.83 0.52 29.77
C ASN A 66 8.03 0.75 28.49
N PHE A 67 7.74 -0.31 27.76
CA PHE A 67 6.81 -0.30 26.63
C PHE A 67 5.35 -0.48 27.07
N ASN A 68 5.14 -1.20 28.19
CA ASN A 68 3.86 -1.67 28.71
C ASN A 68 3.11 -2.59 27.73
N PRO A 69 3.71 -3.72 27.29
CA PRO A 69 3.16 -4.55 26.22
C PRO A 69 1.78 -5.13 26.53
N ASN A 70 1.50 -5.42 27.80
CA ASN A 70 0.24 -6.03 28.25
C ASN A 70 -0.83 -5.01 28.64
N ALA A 71 -0.52 -3.71 28.64
CA ALA A 71 -1.52 -2.68 28.88
C ALA A 71 -2.50 -2.62 27.71
N ARG A 72 -3.77 -2.25 28.00
CA ARG A 72 -4.77 -2.10 26.95
C ARG A 72 -4.48 -0.86 26.13
N ILE A 73 -4.53 -1.00 24.81
CA ILE A 73 -4.35 0.14 23.92
C ILE A 73 -5.66 0.94 23.87
N THR A 74 -5.54 2.25 24.02
CA THR A 74 -6.66 3.17 23.89
C THR A 74 -6.87 3.57 22.44
N ARG A 75 -8.08 4.03 22.12
CA ARG A 75 -8.39 4.56 20.78
C ARG A 75 -7.51 5.74 20.40
N ALA A 76 -7.19 6.62 21.35
CA ALA A 76 -6.29 7.75 21.12
C ALA A 76 -4.87 7.31 20.76
N GLU A 77 -4.35 6.29 21.44
CA GLU A 77 -3.03 5.74 21.12
C GLU A 77 -3.01 5.11 19.73
N MET A 78 -4.04 4.32 19.38
CA MET A 78 -4.15 3.71 18.06
C MET A 78 -4.19 4.78 16.95
N MET A 79 -5.05 5.80 17.06
CA MET A 79 -5.13 6.87 16.05
C MET A 79 -3.82 7.64 15.94
N SER A 80 -3.10 7.82 17.05
CA SER A 80 -1.79 8.47 17.04
C SER A 80 -0.71 7.62 16.34
N ILE A 81 -0.73 6.30 16.52
CA ILE A 81 0.17 5.37 15.81
C ILE A 81 -0.12 5.43 14.30
N LEU A 82 -1.38 5.24 13.91
CA LEU A 82 -1.81 5.25 12.52
C LEU A 82 -1.53 6.60 11.84
N GLY A 83 -1.74 7.71 12.54
CA GLY A 83 -1.43 9.05 12.05
C GLY A 83 0.06 9.27 11.78
N ARG A 84 0.96 8.65 12.54
CA ARG A 84 2.41 8.72 12.27
C ARG A 84 2.82 7.91 11.04
N ILE A 85 2.13 6.81 10.76
CA ILE A 85 2.44 5.91 9.64
C ILE A 85 2.01 6.53 8.31
N PHE A 86 0.84 7.17 8.28
CA PHE A 86 0.30 7.74 7.04
C PHE A 86 0.50 9.25 6.91
N GLY A 87 0.97 9.91 7.98
CA GLY A 87 1.31 11.33 7.95
C GLY A 87 0.13 12.25 7.67
N TYR A 88 -1.07 11.95 8.22
CA TYR A 88 -2.30 12.65 7.86
C TYR A 88 -2.17 14.18 7.87
N GLY A 89 -2.51 14.77 6.73
CA GLY A 89 -2.76 16.17 6.56
C GLY A 89 -4.24 16.50 6.73
N GLY A 90 -4.57 17.78 6.53
CA GLY A 90 -5.92 18.29 6.68
C GLY A 90 -6.40 18.32 8.14
N THR A 91 -7.46 19.07 8.37
CA THR A 91 -8.24 19.03 9.61
C THR A 91 -9.66 19.44 9.28
N THR A 92 -10.59 19.10 10.15
CA THR A 92 -11.96 19.60 10.13
C THR A 92 -12.30 20.20 11.49
N ASP A 93 -13.48 20.78 11.63
CA ASP A 93 -14.00 21.20 12.93
C ASP A 93 -14.19 19.97 13.82
N ASN A 94 -13.95 20.12 15.13
CA ASN A 94 -14.09 19.02 16.07
C ASN A 94 -15.56 18.60 16.19
N PRO A 95 -15.96 17.39 15.77
CA PRO A 95 -17.33 16.94 15.89
C PRO A 95 -17.62 16.29 17.27
N PHE A 96 -16.58 16.06 18.08
CA PHE A 96 -16.66 15.24 19.29
C PHE A 96 -16.78 16.08 20.56
N ALA A 97 -17.80 15.79 21.37
CA ALA A 97 -18.06 16.49 22.63
C ALA A 97 -17.04 16.14 23.73
N ASP A 98 -16.36 15.00 23.62
CA ASP A 98 -15.41 14.47 24.61
C ASP A 98 -13.94 14.73 24.24
N ILE A 99 -13.68 15.55 23.22
CA ILE A 99 -12.33 15.97 22.81
C ILE A 99 -12.21 17.49 22.95
N LYS A 100 -11.11 17.96 23.54
CA LYS A 100 -10.83 19.40 23.72
C LYS A 100 -9.54 19.80 23.03
N LYS A 101 -9.54 21.00 22.45
CA LYS A 101 -8.32 21.59 21.89
C LYS A 101 -7.24 21.66 22.96
N GLY A 102 -6.09 21.06 22.69
CA GLY A 102 -4.97 20.94 23.63
C GLY A 102 -4.78 19.54 24.22
N ASP A 103 -5.76 18.63 24.07
CA ASP A 103 -5.53 17.21 24.35
C ASP A 103 -4.42 16.68 23.44
N TRP A 104 -3.49 15.88 23.99
CA TRP A 104 -2.32 15.41 23.24
C TRP A 104 -2.69 14.59 21.99
N TYR A 105 -3.89 14.02 21.98
CA TYR A 105 -4.43 13.23 20.89
C TYR A 105 -5.36 14.03 19.95
N TYR A 106 -5.64 15.29 20.24
CA TYR A 106 -6.61 16.12 19.50
C TYR A 106 -6.40 16.02 17.99
N ASP A 107 -5.21 16.39 17.51
CA ASP A 107 -4.91 16.40 16.09
C ASP A 107 -5.05 15.02 15.45
N ALA A 108 -4.63 13.95 16.15
CA ALA A 108 -4.69 12.60 15.63
C ALA A 108 -6.13 12.14 15.41
N LEU A 109 -7.04 12.41 16.36
CA LEU A 109 -8.44 12.00 16.24
C LEU A 109 -9.21 12.86 15.24
N ILE A 110 -9.00 14.19 15.23
CA ILE A 110 -9.69 15.06 14.27
C ILE A 110 -9.27 14.74 12.84
N LYS A 111 -8.00 14.45 12.61
CA LYS A 111 -7.51 13.99 11.31
C LYS A 111 -8.08 12.63 10.93
N ALA A 112 -8.06 11.66 11.85
CA ALA A 112 -8.65 10.34 11.60
C ALA A 112 -10.15 10.44 11.27
N TYR A 113 -10.87 11.38 11.89
CA TYR A 113 -12.26 11.66 11.56
C TYR A 113 -12.43 12.30 10.19
N ALA A 114 -11.62 13.31 9.87
CA ALA A 114 -11.63 13.95 8.55
C ALA A 114 -11.35 12.95 7.40
N LYS A 115 -10.67 11.84 7.69
CA LYS A 115 -10.36 10.75 6.75
C LYS A 115 -11.35 9.59 6.81
N GLY A 116 -12.43 9.69 7.58
CA GLY A 116 -13.44 8.63 7.72
C GLY A 116 -12.94 7.36 8.44
N ILE A 117 -11.75 7.38 9.03
CA ILE A 117 -11.17 6.24 9.75
C ILE A 117 -11.89 6.09 11.09
N LEU A 118 -11.94 7.19 11.84
CA LEU A 118 -12.66 7.30 13.11
C LEU A 118 -14.03 7.94 12.86
N GLN A 119 -15.11 7.30 13.27
CA GLN A 119 -16.46 7.90 13.17
C GLN A 119 -17.00 8.36 14.54
N GLY A 120 -16.63 7.66 15.62
CA GLY A 120 -17.22 7.83 16.95
C GLY A 120 -18.66 7.33 17.03
N ASN A 121 -19.31 7.59 18.17
CA ASN A 121 -20.66 7.13 18.47
C ASN A 121 -21.47 8.28 19.07
N PHE A 122 -22.78 8.31 18.82
CA PHE A 122 -23.67 9.25 19.49
C PHE A 122 -23.99 8.76 20.91
N ASP A 123 -23.87 9.64 21.90
CA ASP A 123 -24.30 9.40 23.27
C ASP A 123 -25.84 9.49 23.41
N GLY A 124 -26.37 9.19 24.60
CA GLY A 124 -27.81 9.27 24.87
C GLY A 124 -28.41 10.68 24.76
N ASN A 125 -27.59 11.72 24.61
CA ASN A 125 -27.99 13.10 24.43
C ASN A 125 -27.84 13.57 22.96
N GLY A 126 -27.46 12.68 22.04
CA GLY A 126 -27.25 12.99 20.64
C GLY A 126 -25.93 13.68 20.32
N ASN A 127 -24.96 13.70 21.26
CA ASN A 127 -23.62 14.23 21.00
C ASN A 127 -22.72 13.12 20.45
N ARG A 128 -21.95 13.42 19.40
CA ARG A 128 -20.91 12.50 18.92
C ARG A 128 -19.75 12.46 19.92
N THR A 129 -19.30 11.26 20.25
CA THR A 129 -18.18 11.00 21.18
C THR A 129 -17.18 10.07 20.53
N ALA A 130 -15.90 10.33 20.71
CA ALA A 130 -14.84 9.47 20.19
C ALA A 130 -14.44 8.38 21.18
N ARG A 131 -14.63 8.60 22.49
CA ARG A 131 -14.16 7.75 23.57
C ARG A 131 -12.64 7.50 23.48
N PRO A 132 -11.81 8.56 23.56
CA PRO A 132 -10.37 8.50 23.26
C PRO A 132 -9.60 7.60 24.23
N ASN A 133 -9.99 7.58 25.50
CA ASN A 133 -9.29 6.85 26.57
C ASN A 133 -9.83 5.43 26.78
N ASP A 134 -10.91 5.05 26.08
CA ASP A 134 -11.46 3.72 26.19
C ASP A 134 -10.53 2.70 25.52
N PRO A 135 -10.31 1.53 26.15
CA PRO A 135 -9.66 0.40 25.51
C PRO A 135 -10.34 0.03 24.20
N LEU A 136 -9.56 -0.27 23.16
CA LEU A 136 -10.09 -0.83 21.93
C LEU A 136 -10.38 -2.33 22.10
N THR A 137 -11.51 -2.77 21.58
CA THR A 137 -11.74 -4.20 21.35
C THR A 137 -11.01 -4.66 20.09
N ARG A 138 -10.83 -5.99 19.95
CA ARG A 138 -10.25 -6.60 18.74
C ARG A 138 -11.06 -6.28 17.49
N ALA A 139 -12.39 -6.33 17.60
CA ALA A 139 -13.30 -5.96 16.50
C ALA A 139 -13.15 -4.49 16.09
N GLU A 140 -13.10 -3.57 17.05
CA GLU A 140 -12.91 -2.14 16.76
C GLU A 140 -11.56 -1.89 16.08
N ALA A 141 -10.49 -2.54 16.55
CA ALA A 141 -9.17 -2.44 15.92
C ALA A 141 -9.18 -2.98 14.49
N ALA A 142 -9.84 -4.10 14.22
CA ALA A 142 -9.96 -4.65 12.87
C ALA A 142 -10.67 -3.69 11.92
N VAL A 143 -11.77 -3.06 12.35
CA VAL A 143 -12.48 -2.06 11.55
C VAL A 143 -11.60 -0.85 11.25
N LEU A 144 -10.88 -0.33 12.25
CA LEU A 144 -9.97 0.81 12.07
C LEU A 144 -8.83 0.47 11.10
N TYR A 145 -8.25 -0.73 11.21
CA TYR A 145 -7.21 -1.21 10.29
C TYR A 145 -7.75 -1.47 8.88
N ALA A 146 -8.94 -2.04 8.74
CA ALA A 146 -9.54 -2.28 7.44
C ALA A 146 -9.80 -0.97 6.70
N ARG A 147 -10.32 0.05 7.38
CA ARG A 147 -10.57 1.38 6.80
C ARG A 147 -9.29 2.06 6.32
N ILE A 148 -8.29 2.15 7.19
CA ILE A 148 -7.04 2.86 6.86
C ILE A 148 -6.24 2.15 5.76
N PHE A 149 -6.20 0.82 5.74
CA PHE A 149 -5.50 0.05 4.73
C PHE A 149 -6.40 -0.30 3.54
N SER A 150 -7.59 0.29 3.44
CA SER A 150 -8.55 0.04 2.35
C SER A 150 -8.74 -1.45 2.05
N VAL A 151 -8.79 -2.26 3.11
CA VAL A 151 -8.97 -3.70 2.99
C VAL A 151 -10.41 -3.93 2.57
N ALA A 152 -10.58 -4.56 1.41
CA ALA A 152 -11.90 -4.89 0.91
C ALA A 152 -12.63 -5.78 1.92
N GLY A 153 -13.87 -5.40 2.24
CA GLY A 153 -14.76 -6.26 3.01
C GLY A 153 -14.97 -7.58 2.26
N ASN A 154 -15.06 -8.67 3.00
CA ASN A 154 -15.34 -9.98 2.42
C ASN A 154 -16.79 -10.37 2.72
N THR A 155 -17.64 -10.31 1.70
CA THR A 155 -19.05 -10.71 1.78
C THR A 155 -19.31 -12.15 1.35
N GLY A 156 -18.30 -12.82 0.77
CA GLY A 156 -18.44 -14.12 0.10
C GLY A 156 -17.91 -15.33 0.87
N SER A 157 -16.91 -15.15 1.74
CA SER A 157 -16.35 -16.24 2.54
C SER A 157 -16.62 -16.03 4.02
N SER A 158 -17.33 -16.96 4.65
CA SER A 158 -17.44 -16.98 6.12
C SER A 158 -16.05 -17.11 6.75
N SER A 159 -15.71 -16.25 7.71
CA SER A 159 -14.52 -16.41 8.56
C SER A 159 -14.36 -17.86 9.07
N ASN A 160 -13.13 -18.31 9.27
CA ASN A 160 -12.87 -19.61 9.91
C ASN A 160 -13.10 -19.58 11.43
N PHE A 161 -13.50 -18.42 11.97
CA PHE A 161 -13.78 -18.25 13.38
C PHE A 161 -15.11 -18.88 13.80
N LYS A 162 -15.09 -19.55 14.94
CA LYS A 162 -16.19 -20.31 15.53
C LYS A 162 -17.06 -19.46 16.46
N ASP A 163 -16.51 -18.35 16.96
CA ASP A 163 -17.26 -17.40 17.77
C ASP A 163 -18.07 -16.44 16.89
N THR A 164 -19.17 -15.95 17.46
CA THR A 164 -20.04 -14.99 16.78
C THR A 164 -19.32 -13.66 16.64
N LEU A 165 -19.15 -13.21 15.39
CA LEU A 165 -18.63 -11.88 15.08
C LEU A 165 -19.78 -10.86 15.09
N PRO A 166 -19.59 -9.66 15.65
CA PRO A 166 -20.58 -8.60 15.56
C PRO A 166 -20.81 -8.19 14.10
N ASP A 167 -22.07 -8.02 13.69
CA ASP A 167 -22.43 -7.71 12.29
C ASP A 167 -21.68 -6.47 11.76
N TRP A 168 -21.55 -5.43 12.58
CA TRP A 168 -20.86 -4.18 12.22
C TRP A 168 -19.36 -4.33 11.99
N ALA A 169 -18.74 -5.39 12.52
CA ALA A 169 -17.31 -5.65 12.40
C ALA A 169 -17.00 -6.81 11.44
N LYS A 170 -18.01 -7.60 11.09
CA LYS A 170 -17.84 -8.89 10.44
C LYS A 170 -17.08 -8.78 9.12
N GLU A 171 -17.52 -7.90 8.23
CA GLU A 171 -16.87 -7.74 6.91
C GLU A 171 -15.40 -7.31 7.02
N ALA A 172 -15.09 -6.43 7.97
CA ALA A 172 -13.73 -5.99 8.22
C ALA A 172 -12.86 -7.12 8.78
N ILE A 173 -13.38 -7.90 9.73
CA ILE A 173 -12.66 -9.05 10.29
C ILE A 173 -12.41 -10.11 9.21
N ASP A 174 -13.43 -10.45 8.42
CA ASP A 174 -13.33 -11.46 7.35
C ASP A 174 -12.36 -11.01 6.25
N GLY A 175 -12.38 -9.73 5.86
CA GLY A 175 -11.43 -9.16 4.90
C GLY A 175 -9.99 -9.14 5.42
N MET A 176 -9.79 -8.75 6.68
CA MET A 176 -8.48 -8.75 7.32
C MET A 176 -7.92 -10.17 7.52
N GLU A 177 -8.78 -11.16 7.77
CA GLU A 177 -8.40 -12.58 7.86
C GLU A 177 -7.98 -13.09 6.46
N ALA A 178 -8.79 -12.82 5.43
CA ALA A 178 -8.52 -13.23 4.05
C ALA A 178 -7.20 -12.64 3.51
N ALA A 179 -6.88 -11.40 3.90
CA ALA A 179 -5.61 -10.77 3.57
C ALA A 179 -4.41 -11.28 4.39
N GLY A 180 -4.65 -12.14 5.39
CA GLY A 180 -3.63 -12.72 6.27
C GLY A 180 -3.08 -11.75 7.31
N TYR A 181 -3.77 -10.63 7.57
CA TYR A 181 -3.28 -9.58 8.48
C TYR A 181 -3.64 -9.84 9.94
N VAL A 182 -4.82 -10.42 10.16
CA VAL A 182 -5.27 -10.83 11.49
C VAL A 182 -5.34 -12.33 11.60
N HIS A 183 -5.02 -12.81 12.79
CA HIS A 183 -5.21 -14.20 13.17
C HIS A 183 -6.07 -14.24 14.43
N GLY A 184 -6.80 -15.33 14.57
CA GLY A 184 -7.51 -15.63 15.81
C GLY A 184 -6.57 -15.83 16.98
N VAL A 185 -7.14 -15.98 18.17
CA VAL A 185 -6.41 -16.25 19.42
C VAL A 185 -6.15 -17.74 19.66
N GLY A 186 -6.35 -18.57 18.63
CA GLY A 186 -6.24 -20.04 18.69
C GLY A 186 -7.60 -20.74 18.79
N ASN A 187 -7.60 -22.06 18.64
CA ASN A 187 -8.80 -22.94 18.68
C ASN A 187 -9.93 -22.60 17.69
N GLY A 188 -9.64 -21.74 16.70
CA GLY A 188 -10.62 -21.19 15.76
C GLY A 188 -11.44 -20.06 16.37
N LEU A 189 -10.93 -19.28 17.31
CA LEU A 189 -11.64 -18.15 17.93
C LEU A 189 -11.00 -16.82 17.58
N TYR A 190 -11.80 -15.77 17.39
CA TYR A 190 -11.30 -14.41 17.17
C TYR A 190 -11.29 -13.54 18.43
N HIS A 191 -12.25 -13.73 19.33
CA HIS A 191 -12.56 -12.93 20.52
C HIS A 191 -12.82 -11.44 20.20
N PRO A 192 -13.88 -11.10 19.44
CA PRO A 192 -14.14 -9.74 18.96
C PRO A 192 -14.27 -8.70 20.07
N GLU A 193 -14.92 -9.04 21.19
CA GLU A 193 -15.14 -8.15 22.34
C GLU A 193 -13.94 -8.06 23.30
N GLY A 194 -12.90 -8.88 23.08
CA GLY A 194 -11.71 -8.87 23.93
C GLY A 194 -10.93 -7.56 23.77
N SER A 195 -10.56 -6.92 24.87
CA SER A 195 -9.73 -5.70 24.82
C SER A 195 -8.32 -6.00 24.34
N LEU A 196 -7.86 -5.26 23.34
CA LEU A 196 -6.57 -5.42 22.69
C LEU A 196 -5.43 -4.88 23.57
N THR A 197 -4.35 -5.65 23.71
CA THR A 197 -3.11 -5.16 24.32
C THR A 197 -2.31 -4.30 23.35
N ARG A 198 -1.39 -3.48 23.87
CA ARG A 198 -0.44 -2.72 23.06
C ARG A 198 0.43 -3.64 22.20
N ALA A 199 0.90 -4.77 22.73
CA ALA A 199 1.70 -5.72 21.96
C ALA A 199 0.91 -6.33 20.79
N GLU A 200 -0.34 -6.74 21.02
CA GLU A 200 -1.18 -7.28 19.94
C GLU A 200 -1.49 -6.24 18.87
N ALA A 201 -1.77 -4.99 19.25
CA ALA A 201 -2.01 -3.91 18.30
C ALA A 201 -0.80 -3.67 17.38
N VAL A 202 0.41 -3.68 17.94
CA VAL A 202 1.65 -3.50 17.18
C VAL A 202 1.97 -4.72 16.33
N GLN A 203 1.67 -5.93 16.82
CA GLN A 203 1.82 -7.13 16.00
C GLN A 203 0.88 -7.12 14.79
N MET A 204 -0.38 -6.72 14.96
CA MET A 204 -1.32 -6.58 13.84
C MET A 204 -0.77 -5.59 12.81
N LEU A 205 -0.24 -4.46 13.26
CA LEU A 205 0.39 -3.49 12.36
C LEU A 205 1.58 -4.11 11.59
N ASP A 206 2.44 -4.86 12.27
CA ASP A 206 3.60 -5.54 11.69
C ASP A 206 3.22 -6.65 10.70
N ASN A 207 2.06 -7.28 10.91
CA ASN A 207 1.48 -8.21 9.95
C ASN A 207 1.03 -7.50 8.67
N ILE A 208 0.46 -6.30 8.79
CA ILE A 208 -0.06 -5.53 7.66
C ILE A 208 1.07 -4.89 6.85
N VAL A 209 1.98 -4.15 7.50
CA VAL A 209 3.01 -3.34 6.81
C VAL A 209 4.36 -4.03 6.86
N LYS A 210 4.83 -4.51 5.70
CA LYS A 210 6.11 -5.23 5.59
C LYS A 210 7.29 -4.33 5.24
N LEU A 211 7.02 -3.20 4.58
CA LEU A 211 8.02 -2.16 4.38
C LEU A 211 7.41 -0.79 4.66
N TYR A 212 8.06 -0.03 5.54
CA TYR A 212 7.73 1.37 5.80
C TYR A 212 8.88 2.25 5.34
N VAL A 213 8.66 3.02 4.29
CA VAL A 213 9.59 3.98 3.70
C VAL A 213 9.31 5.35 4.28
N TYR A 214 10.13 5.78 5.24
CA TYR A 214 9.93 7.01 6.03
C TYR A 214 11.13 7.94 6.03
N ARG A 215 12.13 7.61 5.21
CA ARG A 215 13.29 8.47 4.93
C ARG A 215 13.49 8.56 3.41
N PRO A 216 13.96 9.69 2.89
CA PRO A 216 14.42 9.79 1.51
C PRO A 216 15.47 8.73 1.18
N GLY A 217 15.52 8.32 -0.08
CA GLY A 217 16.54 7.40 -0.57
C GLY A 217 16.02 6.31 -1.50
N SER A 218 16.94 5.45 -1.94
CA SER A 218 16.64 4.34 -2.83
C SER A 218 16.32 3.05 -2.06
N TYR A 219 15.28 2.36 -2.52
CA TYR A 219 14.77 1.11 -1.98
C TYR A 219 14.65 0.08 -3.10
N THR A 220 15.15 -1.13 -2.86
CA THR A 220 15.10 -2.24 -3.83
C THR A 220 14.71 -3.54 -3.15
N GLY A 221 14.39 -4.58 -3.91
CA GLY A 221 14.09 -5.91 -3.38
C GLY A 221 12.60 -6.23 -3.31
N ASN A 222 12.27 -7.52 -3.31
CA ASN A 222 10.89 -7.98 -3.35
C ASN A 222 10.26 -7.99 -1.96
N ILE A 223 9.00 -7.55 -1.86
CA ILE A 223 8.25 -7.46 -0.61
C ILE A 223 7.05 -8.40 -0.65
N GLY A 224 7.03 -9.35 0.28
CA GLY A 224 5.90 -10.25 0.53
C GLY A 224 4.83 -9.60 1.41
N GLY A 225 4.19 -8.52 0.97
CA GLY A 225 3.14 -7.81 1.72
C GLY A 225 3.05 -6.33 1.35
N ASN A 226 2.46 -5.53 2.23
CA ASN A 226 2.21 -4.12 1.92
C ASN A 226 3.45 -3.23 2.11
N VAL A 227 3.53 -2.18 1.29
CA VAL A 227 4.54 -1.13 1.36
C VAL A 227 3.87 0.21 1.60
N VAL A 228 4.31 0.96 2.61
CA VAL A 228 3.85 2.33 2.88
C VAL A 228 5.00 3.30 2.69
N VAL A 229 4.83 4.28 1.80
CA VAL A 229 5.77 5.38 1.53
C VAL A 229 5.22 6.65 2.16
N ASN A 230 5.92 7.18 3.15
CA ASN A 230 5.48 8.32 3.95
C ASN A 230 6.58 9.39 4.07
N THR A 231 7.31 9.60 2.98
CA THR A 231 8.41 10.56 2.88
C THR A 231 8.52 11.04 1.43
N PRO A 232 8.83 12.32 1.19
CA PRO A 232 9.28 12.76 -0.12
C PRO A 232 10.64 12.13 -0.45
N ASP A 233 11.00 12.20 -1.72
CA ASP A 233 12.30 11.81 -2.27
C ASP A 233 12.63 10.31 -2.05
N ALA A 234 11.59 9.49 -1.97
CA ALA A 234 11.70 8.03 -2.02
C ALA A 234 11.82 7.55 -3.47
N ASN A 235 12.76 6.66 -3.72
CA ASN A 235 12.98 6.04 -5.02
C ASN A 235 12.90 4.51 -4.88
N LEU A 236 11.79 3.91 -5.28
CA LEU A 236 11.61 2.46 -5.25
C LEU A 236 11.96 1.89 -6.62
N GLN A 237 12.87 0.91 -6.65
CA GLN A 237 13.42 0.37 -7.89
C GLN A 237 13.53 -1.15 -7.88
N ASN A 238 13.15 -1.80 -8.99
CA ASN A 238 13.32 -3.25 -9.19
C ASN A 238 12.65 -4.09 -8.09
N MET A 239 11.39 -3.80 -7.81
CA MET A 239 10.64 -4.40 -6.70
C MET A 239 9.40 -5.14 -7.20
N LYS A 240 9.18 -6.37 -6.72
CA LYS A 240 7.87 -7.01 -6.74
C LYS A 240 7.22 -6.89 -5.37
N ILE A 241 6.04 -6.27 -5.31
CA ILE A 241 5.24 -6.08 -4.11
C ILE A 241 4.01 -6.98 -4.21
N THR A 242 3.89 -7.97 -3.33
CA THR A 242 2.75 -8.91 -3.39
C THR A 242 1.49 -8.40 -2.69
N GLY A 243 1.60 -7.33 -1.91
CA GLY A 243 0.47 -6.65 -1.28
C GLY A 243 0.15 -5.32 -1.98
N ASN A 244 -0.41 -4.40 -1.22
CA ASN A 244 -0.73 -3.04 -1.66
C ASN A 244 0.47 -2.11 -1.49
N LEU A 245 0.57 -1.12 -2.37
CA LEU A 245 1.48 0.01 -2.26
C LEU A 245 0.69 1.26 -1.85
N TYR A 246 1.12 1.94 -0.79
CA TYR A 246 0.50 3.18 -0.32
C TYR A 246 1.50 4.33 -0.45
N LEU A 247 1.22 5.30 -1.33
CA LEU A 247 1.86 6.60 -1.32
C LEU A 247 1.08 7.48 -0.34
N ALA A 248 1.54 7.54 0.91
CA ALA A 248 0.83 8.15 2.03
C ALA A 248 0.91 9.69 2.06
N GLU A 249 0.03 10.32 2.83
CA GLU A 249 -0.11 11.79 2.88
C GLU A 249 1.14 12.50 3.41
N GLY A 250 1.98 11.85 4.22
CA GLY A 250 3.21 12.46 4.70
C GLY A 250 4.27 12.71 3.62
N ILE A 251 4.06 12.21 2.39
CA ILE A 251 4.82 12.67 1.21
C ILE A 251 4.54 14.17 0.93
N GLY A 252 3.33 14.65 1.26
CA GLY A 252 2.89 16.01 0.99
C GLY A 252 2.88 16.33 -0.50
N GLU A 253 3.51 17.45 -0.87
CA GLU A 253 3.71 17.90 -2.26
C GLU A 253 5.08 17.49 -2.84
N GLY A 254 5.74 16.53 -2.19
CA GLY A 254 7.07 16.06 -2.55
C GLY A 254 7.08 15.09 -3.74
N ALA A 255 8.29 14.73 -4.17
CA ALA A 255 8.49 13.79 -5.27
C ALA A 255 8.59 12.34 -4.77
N VAL A 256 8.22 11.39 -5.62
CA VAL A 256 8.45 9.96 -5.44
C VAL A 256 8.77 9.35 -6.81
N SER A 257 9.75 8.47 -6.87
CA SER A 257 10.09 7.73 -8.09
C SER A 257 9.78 6.24 -7.92
N LEU A 258 9.07 5.68 -8.89
CA LEU A 258 8.75 4.27 -9.00
C LEU A 258 9.33 3.76 -10.32
N GLU A 259 10.29 2.85 -10.27
CA GLU A 259 10.99 2.37 -11.47
C GLU A 259 11.07 0.83 -11.48
N ASN A 260 10.57 0.19 -12.54
CA ASN A 260 10.56 -1.27 -12.66
C ASN A 260 9.92 -1.96 -11.43
N ILE A 261 8.69 -1.57 -11.12
CA ILE A 261 7.92 -2.10 -9.98
C ILE A 261 6.73 -2.91 -10.50
N THR A 262 6.48 -4.06 -9.89
CA THR A 262 5.22 -4.80 -10.07
C THR A 262 4.49 -4.91 -8.74
N VAL A 263 3.27 -4.40 -8.66
CA VAL A 263 2.36 -4.51 -7.52
C VAL A 263 1.23 -5.47 -7.88
N THR A 264 1.06 -6.55 -7.11
CA THR A 264 -0.04 -7.50 -7.38
C THR A 264 -1.34 -7.14 -6.65
N GLY A 265 -1.27 -6.32 -5.60
CA GLY A 265 -2.42 -5.67 -4.99
C GLY A 265 -2.76 -4.35 -5.68
N ASN A 266 -3.28 -3.40 -4.91
CA ASN A 266 -3.63 -2.06 -5.39
C ASN A 266 -2.57 -1.02 -5.01
N THR A 267 -2.51 0.05 -5.79
CA THR A 267 -1.67 1.22 -5.46
C THR A 267 -2.55 2.38 -5.03
N PHE A 268 -2.46 2.80 -3.76
CA PHE A 268 -3.21 3.93 -3.22
C PHE A 268 -2.35 5.19 -3.23
N VAL A 269 -2.81 6.25 -3.89
CA VAL A 269 -2.10 7.52 -4.02
C VAL A 269 -2.80 8.61 -3.21
N ARG A 270 -2.28 8.85 -2.01
CA ARG A 270 -2.78 9.82 -1.03
C ARG A 270 -1.84 11.02 -0.83
N GLY A 271 -0.59 10.89 -1.25
CA GLY A 271 0.44 11.94 -1.22
C GLY A 271 1.24 12.01 -2.51
N GLY A 272 2.07 13.05 -2.62
CA GLY A 272 2.88 13.36 -3.81
C GLY A 272 2.44 14.66 -4.46
N GLY A 273 3.39 15.43 -5.00
CA GLY A 273 3.08 16.64 -5.75
C GLY A 273 2.60 16.33 -7.17
N ALA A 274 1.70 17.16 -7.69
CA ALA A 274 1.25 17.09 -9.09
C ALA A 274 2.46 17.10 -10.05
N GLY A 275 2.55 16.09 -10.91
CA GLY A 275 3.68 15.94 -11.85
C GLY A 275 5.00 15.49 -11.21
N LYS A 276 5.04 15.13 -9.92
CA LYS A 276 6.26 14.75 -9.19
C LYS A 276 6.33 13.28 -8.78
N ILE A 277 5.29 12.50 -9.07
CA ILE A 277 5.35 11.04 -8.93
C ILE A 277 5.83 10.52 -10.28
N LYS A 278 7.08 10.08 -10.36
CA LYS A 278 7.67 9.55 -11.58
C LYS A 278 7.38 8.05 -11.66
N ILE A 279 6.78 7.58 -12.75
CA ILE A 279 6.45 6.17 -12.96
C ILE A 279 7.15 5.70 -14.23
N VAL A 280 8.03 4.70 -14.10
CA VAL A 280 8.82 4.15 -15.23
C VAL A 280 8.74 2.63 -15.21
N ASN A 281 8.19 2.04 -16.27
CA ASN A 281 8.10 0.58 -16.43
C ASN A 281 7.44 -0.13 -15.23
N CYS A 282 6.33 0.42 -14.73
CA CYS A 282 5.63 -0.14 -13.58
C CYS A 282 4.32 -0.81 -13.98
N ASP A 283 3.99 -1.90 -13.29
CA ASP A 283 2.64 -2.44 -13.16
C ASP A 283 2.18 -2.13 -11.72
N LEU A 284 1.23 -1.21 -11.57
CA LEU A 284 0.77 -0.70 -10.28
C LEU A 284 -0.52 -1.37 -9.81
N GLY A 285 -0.93 -2.48 -10.43
CA GLY A 285 -2.20 -3.14 -10.15
C GLY A 285 -3.39 -2.26 -10.53
N MET A 286 -4.32 -2.04 -9.61
CA MET A 286 -5.38 -1.03 -9.77
C MET A 286 -5.05 0.23 -8.95
N PRO A 287 -4.58 1.32 -9.57
CA PRO A 287 -4.34 2.57 -8.87
C PRO A 287 -5.64 3.20 -8.37
N VAL A 288 -5.64 3.66 -7.13
CA VAL A 288 -6.71 4.44 -6.50
C VAL A 288 -6.12 5.78 -6.09
N VAL A 289 -6.46 6.83 -6.83
CA VAL A 289 -5.96 8.18 -6.58
C VAL A 289 -6.94 8.93 -5.68
N GLU A 290 -6.54 9.18 -4.43
CA GLU A 290 -7.35 9.86 -3.41
C GLU A 290 -6.88 11.31 -3.17
N LYS A 291 -5.68 11.67 -3.66
CA LYS A 291 -5.18 13.05 -3.62
C LYS A 291 -5.61 13.83 -4.86
N GLU A 292 -6.32 14.93 -4.65
CA GLU A 292 -6.69 15.85 -5.73
C GLU A 292 -5.47 16.38 -6.48
N GLY A 293 -5.62 16.56 -7.80
CA GLY A 293 -4.59 17.12 -8.66
C GLY A 293 -3.52 16.13 -9.17
N ILE A 294 -3.63 14.85 -8.79
CA ILE A 294 -2.76 13.79 -9.30
C ILE A 294 -3.41 13.10 -10.50
N ASP A 295 -2.63 12.93 -11.56
CA ASP A 295 -3.00 12.22 -12.79
C ASP A 295 -1.82 11.32 -13.17
N LEU A 296 -1.95 10.02 -12.93
CA LEU A 296 -0.85 9.07 -13.11
C LEU A 296 -0.54 8.81 -14.59
N ASP A 297 -1.52 8.95 -15.48
CA ASP A 297 -1.34 8.73 -16.91
C ASP A 297 -0.41 9.79 -17.49
N LYS A 298 -0.52 11.04 -17.03
CA LYS A 298 0.40 12.13 -17.42
C LYS A 298 1.79 12.03 -16.81
N GLN A 299 1.98 11.12 -15.86
CA GLN A 299 3.19 11.00 -15.05
C GLN A 299 3.96 9.70 -15.32
N THR A 300 3.44 8.90 -16.25
CA THR A 300 4.08 7.67 -16.74
C THR A 300 4.99 8.02 -17.91
N GLU A 301 6.27 7.68 -17.79
CA GLU A 301 7.21 7.78 -18.92
C GLU A 301 7.10 6.51 -19.77
N ASP A 302 6.47 6.63 -20.95
CA ASP A 302 6.52 5.58 -21.97
C ASP A 302 7.96 5.41 -22.48
N GLN A 303 8.38 4.15 -22.67
CA GLN A 303 9.62 3.88 -23.39
C GLN A 303 9.53 4.52 -24.80
N PRO A 304 10.61 5.11 -25.32
CA PRO A 304 10.66 5.45 -26.74
C PRO A 304 10.33 4.18 -27.53
N GLN A 305 9.26 4.23 -28.34
CA GLN A 305 8.94 3.17 -29.29
C GLN A 305 10.23 2.81 -30.04
N PRO A 306 10.63 1.52 -30.11
CA PRO A 306 11.77 1.13 -30.92
C PRO A 306 11.57 1.72 -32.32
N ALA A 307 12.58 2.44 -32.83
CA ALA A 307 12.49 3.03 -34.15
C ALA A 307 12.01 1.96 -35.13
N PRO A 308 11.04 2.27 -36.02
CA PRO A 308 10.56 1.29 -36.98
C PRO A 308 11.76 0.70 -37.72
N ALA A 309 11.77 -0.63 -37.85
CA ALA A 309 12.84 -1.32 -38.54
C ALA A 309 13.07 -0.64 -39.90
N PRO A 310 14.34 -0.37 -40.28
CA PRO A 310 14.61 0.21 -41.60
C PRO A 310 13.95 -0.69 -42.65
N PRO A 311 13.30 -0.10 -43.67
CA PRO A 311 12.65 -0.89 -44.71
C PRO A 311 13.66 -1.87 -45.28
N ASP A 312 13.27 -3.13 -45.34
CA ASP A 312 14.05 -4.21 -45.93
C ASP A 312 14.33 -3.84 -47.40
N ASN A 313 15.51 -3.29 -47.66
CA ASN A 313 15.98 -2.98 -48.99
C ASN A 313 16.68 -4.20 -49.59
N THR A 314 16.02 -5.36 -49.57
CA THR A 314 16.31 -6.46 -50.49
C THR A 314 15.62 -6.18 -51.83
N GLY A 315 16.05 -5.08 -52.47
CA GLY A 315 15.81 -4.82 -53.88
C GLY A 315 16.52 -5.88 -54.72
N GLY A 316 15.85 -7.02 -54.90
CA GLY A 316 16.24 -8.08 -55.82
C GLY A 316 16.28 -7.56 -57.25
N TRP A 317 17.47 -7.55 -57.83
CA TRP A 317 17.68 -7.44 -59.26
C TRP A 317 17.14 -8.72 -59.94
N GLY A 318 15.93 -8.64 -60.49
CA GLY A 318 15.32 -9.67 -61.32
C GLY A 318 14.85 -9.04 -62.63
N GLY A 319 15.59 -9.31 -63.71
CA GLY A 319 15.26 -8.85 -65.05
C GLY A 319 14.25 -9.74 -65.78
N SER A 320 13.62 -9.11 -66.78
CA SER A 320 13.07 -9.68 -68.01
C SER A 320 11.77 -10.51 -67.97
N GLY A 321 10.74 -9.96 -68.63
CA GLY A 321 10.01 -10.74 -69.65
C GLY A 321 8.49 -10.57 -69.71
N GLY A 322 8.02 -9.88 -70.75
CA GLY A 322 6.96 -10.43 -71.62
C GLY A 322 5.48 -10.21 -71.28
N SER A 323 4.87 -9.27 -72.02
CA SER A 323 3.71 -9.49 -72.90
C SER A 323 2.38 -10.06 -72.35
N GLY A 324 1.37 -9.18 -72.34
CA GLY A 324 0.10 -9.39 -73.07
C GLY A 324 -1.07 -10.02 -72.30
N GLY A 325 -2.24 -9.40 -72.40
CA GLY A 325 -3.50 -10.08 -72.03
C GLY A 325 -4.62 -9.13 -71.63
N SER A 326 -5.59 -8.95 -72.52
CA SER A 326 -6.79 -8.13 -72.33
C SER A 326 -7.85 -8.83 -71.47
N GLY A 327 -8.72 -8.04 -70.84
CA GLY A 327 -10.16 -8.35 -70.78
C GLY A 327 -10.76 -8.51 -69.38
N GLY A 328 -11.97 -7.96 -69.22
CA GLY A 328 -12.99 -8.54 -68.34
C GLY A 328 -13.53 -7.60 -67.27
N ALA A 329 -14.74 -7.10 -67.51
CA ALA A 329 -15.56 -6.36 -66.56
C ALA A 329 -16.01 -7.21 -65.36
N GLY A 330 -16.34 -6.54 -64.26
CA GLY A 330 -17.06 -7.14 -63.13
C GLY A 330 -17.04 -6.24 -61.91
N ASP A 331 -18.13 -5.50 -61.73
CA ASP A 331 -18.57 -4.82 -60.50
C ASP A 331 -20.03 -5.31 -60.31
N PRO A 332 -20.70 -5.15 -59.16
CA PRO A 332 -20.30 -5.23 -57.75
C PRO A 332 -21.16 -6.26 -56.99
N GLU A 333 -20.73 -6.79 -55.84
CA GLU A 333 -21.67 -7.25 -54.78
C GLU A 333 -21.07 -7.00 -53.39
N ASP A 334 -21.58 -5.95 -52.75
CA ASP A 334 -21.67 -5.75 -51.31
C ASP A 334 -22.93 -6.52 -50.85
N PRO A 335 -22.89 -7.27 -49.73
CA PRO A 335 -23.79 -6.81 -48.66
C PRO A 335 -23.37 -7.15 -47.22
N ASP A 336 -24.04 -6.42 -46.32
CA ASP A 336 -24.44 -6.79 -44.95
C ASP A 336 -23.53 -6.38 -43.77
N GLU A 337 -23.61 -5.08 -43.48
CA GLU A 337 -23.62 -4.51 -42.14
C GLU A 337 -24.98 -4.82 -41.45
N PRO A 338 -25.02 -5.32 -40.20
CA PRO A 338 -26.24 -5.24 -39.40
C PRO A 338 -26.12 -4.25 -38.24
N ASP A 339 -27.17 -3.44 -38.16
CA ASP A 339 -27.48 -2.34 -37.28
C ASP A 339 -27.37 -2.60 -35.76
N ASP A 340 -26.92 -1.53 -35.09
CA ASP A 340 -27.21 -1.13 -33.71
C ASP A 340 -28.71 -0.89 -33.48
N PRO A 341 -29.27 -1.36 -32.35
CA PRO A 341 -30.35 -0.63 -31.70
C PRO A 341 -30.06 -0.36 -30.22
N GLY A 342 -29.53 0.81 -29.92
CA GLY A 342 -30.35 1.93 -29.44
C GLY A 342 -31.26 1.67 -28.22
N SER A 343 -30.86 2.33 -27.12
CA SER A 343 -31.72 2.93 -26.07
C SER A 343 -32.27 2.01 -24.96
N SER A 344 -31.96 2.35 -23.72
CA SER A 344 -32.88 3.13 -22.86
C SER A 344 -32.35 3.21 -21.42
N ALA A 345 -32.14 4.44 -20.96
CA ALA A 345 -31.99 4.73 -19.54
C ALA A 345 -33.36 4.65 -18.85
N PRO A 346 -33.39 4.29 -17.55
CA PRO A 346 -34.36 4.86 -16.64
C PRO A 346 -33.68 5.67 -15.54
N ASN A 347 -34.18 6.89 -15.39
CA ASN A 347 -33.98 7.79 -14.27
C ASN A 347 -35.08 7.49 -13.24
N LEU A 348 -34.72 7.18 -12.00
CA LEU A 348 -35.57 7.15 -10.79
C LEU A 348 -34.62 7.49 -9.61
N ASP A 349 -34.58 8.73 -9.15
CA ASP A 349 -35.44 9.35 -8.13
C ASP A 349 -35.35 8.71 -6.73
N GLY A 350 -34.80 9.50 -5.80
CA GLY A 350 -35.15 9.63 -4.38
C GLY A 350 -35.22 8.39 -3.48
N GLY A 351 -34.22 8.23 -2.60
CA GLY A 351 -34.39 7.36 -1.42
C GLY A 351 -33.13 7.20 -0.55
N GLU A 352 -33.17 7.84 0.62
CA GLU A 352 -32.45 7.54 1.87
C GLU A 352 -30.92 7.63 1.92
N ILE A 353 -30.48 8.76 2.52
CA ILE A 353 -29.21 8.90 3.21
C ILE A 353 -29.28 8.02 4.47
N ILE A 354 -28.54 6.92 4.46
CA ILE A 354 -28.16 6.19 5.67
C ILE A 354 -26.84 6.80 6.16
N ASP A 355 -26.92 7.50 7.31
CA ASP A 355 -25.77 8.02 8.04
C ASP A 355 -24.85 6.87 8.50
N TYR A 356 -23.54 6.98 8.18
CA TYR A 356 -22.47 6.14 8.73
C TYR A 356 -21.32 7.01 9.29
#